data_AF-A0A946GC37-F1
#
_entry.id   AF-A0A946GC37-F1
#
_cell.length_a   1.000
_cell.length_b   1.000
_cell.length_c   1.000
_cell.angle_alpha   90.00
_cell.angle_beta   90.00
_cell.angle_gamma   90.00
#
_symmetry.space_group_name_H-M   'P 1'
#
loop_
_entity.id
_entity.type
_entity.pdbx_description
1 polymer ?
#
loop_
_entity_poly.entity_id
_entity_poly.type
_entity_poly.pdbx_seq_one_letter_code
_entity_poly.pdbx_strand_id
1 'polypeptide(L)' 'LGDVPSYRVDNMPYGGVKDSGIGREGIVFAMEDMTEIRNLVIRSVPD' A
#
# COMPACT_ATOMS: atom_id res chain seq x y z
N LEU A 1 -6.80 15.25 -14.31
CA LEU A 1 -8.15 14.83 -14.75
C LEU A 1 -8.43 15.51 -16.08
N GLY A 2 -8.83 14.76 -17.11
CA GLY A 2 -8.91 15.29 -18.49
C GLY A 2 -7.63 15.07 -19.33
N ASP A 3 -6.74 14.18 -18.88
CA ASP A 3 -5.56 13.72 -19.63
C ASP A 3 -5.72 12.23 -19.99
N VAL A 4 -4.83 11.69 -20.82
CA VAL A 4 -4.88 10.30 -21.29
C VAL A 4 -4.82 9.29 -20.14
N PRO A 5 -5.50 8.13 -20.26
CA PRO A 5 -5.53 7.11 -19.20
C PRO A 5 -4.18 6.42 -18.98
N SER A 6 -3.20 6.62 -19.87
CA SER A 6 -1.82 6.17 -19.70
C SER A 6 -1.00 7.05 -18.76
N TYR A 7 -1.57 8.15 -18.26
CA TYR A 7 -0.90 9.00 -17.29
C TYR A 7 -0.61 8.24 -15.99
N ARG A 8 0.67 8.21 -15.60
CA ARG A 8 1.17 7.58 -14.38
C ARG A 8 2.21 8.48 -13.70
N VAL A 9 2.14 8.57 -12.38
CA VAL A 9 3.14 9.21 -11.51
C VAL A 9 3.58 8.20 -10.46
N ASP A 10 4.88 8.05 -10.23
CA ASP A 10 5.44 6.94 -9.45
C ASP A 10 4.95 6.86 -7.99
N ASN A 11 4.62 8.00 -7.39
CA ASN A 11 4.12 8.06 -6.02
C ASN A 11 2.61 7.79 -5.90
N MET A 12 1.88 7.77 -7.01
CA MET A 12 0.42 7.63 -6.98
C MET A 12 0.00 6.17 -6.80
N PRO A 13 -1.16 5.89 -6.19
CA PRO A 13 -1.71 4.54 -6.15
C PRO A 13 -2.01 4.06 -7.57
N TYR A 14 -1.39 2.97 -8.00
CA TYR A 14 -1.56 2.44 -9.35
C TYR A 14 -1.97 0.97 -9.32
N GLY A 15 -3.07 0.60 -9.99
CA GLY A 15 -3.54 -0.78 -9.98
C GLY A 15 -4.91 -0.94 -10.63
N GLY A 16 -5.23 -2.17 -11.01
CA GLY A 16 -6.47 -2.54 -11.67
C GLY A 16 -7.54 -3.06 -10.73
N VAL A 17 -8.69 -3.39 -11.30
CA VAL A 17 -9.75 -4.20 -10.68
C VAL A 17 -10.22 -5.26 -11.68
N LYS A 18 -10.96 -6.28 -11.24
CA LYS A 18 -11.41 -7.41 -12.08
C LYS A 18 -10.20 -8.18 -12.64
N ASP A 19 -10.22 -8.50 -13.93
CA ASP A 19 -9.14 -9.23 -14.60
C ASP A 19 -7.86 -8.38 -14.76
N SER A 20 -7.91 -7.08 -14.48
CA SER A 20 -6.73 -6.21 -14.50
C SER A 20 -5.84 -6.34 -13.26
N GLY A 21 -6.26 -7.10 -12.23
CA GLY A 21 -5.46 -7.40 -11.04
C GLY A 21 -6.09 -6.98 -9.71
N ILE A 22 -5.32 -7.17 -8.64
CA ILE A 22 -5.67 -6.86 -7.25
C ILE A 22 -4.48 -6.14 -6.58
N GLY A 23 -4.76 -5.24 -5.64
CA GLY A 23 -3.74 -4.44 -4.94
C GLY A 23 -3.46 -3.11 -5.62
N ARG A 24 -2.49 -2.37 -5.05
CA ARG A 24 -2.04 -1.06 -5.56
C ARG A 24 -0.53 -0.96 -5.43
N GLU A 25 0.13 -0.62 -6.52
CA GLU A 25 1.50 -0.14 -6.55
C GLU A 25 1.56 1.37 -6.28
N GLY A 26 2.77 1.92 -6.38
CA GLY A 26 3.15 3.24 -5.85
C GLY A 26 3.94 3.03 -4.57
N ILE A 27 5.01 3.81 -4.37
CA ILE A 27 6.08 3.51 -3.40
C ILE A 27 5.53 3.09 -2.02
N VAL A 28 4.58 3.85 -1.45
CA VAL A 28 4.00 3.58 -0.13
C VAL A 28 3.13 2.33 -0.13
N PHE A 29 2.26 2.16 -1.13
CA PHE A 29 1.35 1.02 -1.23
C PHE A 29 2.10 -0.30 -1.46
N ALA A 30 3.17 -0.26 -2.26
CA ALA A 30 4.05 -1.41 -2.44
C ALA A 30 4.82 -1.76 -1.16
N MET A 31 5.22 -0.77 -0.35
CA MET A 31 5.84 -1.03 0.96
C MET A 31 4.85 -1.67 1.93
N GLU A 32 3.59 -1.23 1.95
CA GLU A 32 2.53 -1.84 2.76
C GLU A 32 2.34 -3.32 2.38
N ASP A 33 2.19 -3.65 1.10
CA ASP A 33 2.03 -5.04 0.64
C ASP A 33 3.27 -5.93 0.89
N MET A 34 4.46 -5.32 0.99
CA MET A 34 5.72 -6.02 1.29
C MET A 34 6.05 -6.08 2.79
N THR A 35 5.22 -5.51 3.66
CA THR A 35 5.47 -5.46 5.11
C THR A 35 4.34 -6.11 5.90
N GLU A 36 4.70 -6.65 7.07
CA GLU A 36 3.76 -7.30 7.97
C GLU A 36 3.73 -6.58 9.31
N ILE A 37 2.54 -6.28 9.81
CA ILE A 37 2.36 -5.59 11.08
C ILE A 37 2.75 -6.54 12.23
N ARG A 38 3.73 -6.14 13.03
CA ARG A 38 4.17 -6.87 14.24
C ARG A 38 3.91 -6.05 15.48
N ASN A 39 2.85 -6.38 16.21
CA ASN A 39 2.50 -5.71 17.45
C ASN A 39 3.41 -6.15 18.61
N LEU A 40 3.98 -5.18 19.32
CA LEU A 40 4.72 -5.38 20.56
C LEU A 40 3.85 -4.95 21.74
N VAL A 41 3.54 -5.88 22.64
CA VAL A 41 2.78 -5.61 23.87
C VAL A 41 3.71 -5.78 25.06
N ILE A 42 3.86 -4.72 25.84
CA ILE A 42 4.69 -4.72 27.06
C ILE A 42 3.74 -4.59 28.26
N ARG A 43 3.84 -5.53 29.20
CA ARG A 43 3.14 -5.47 30.49
C ARG A 43 4.13 -5.02 31.56
N SER A 44 3.83 -3.92 32.25
CA SER A 44 4.54 -3.58 33.49
C SER A 44 4.07 -4.50 34.63
N VAL A 45 5.02 -4.98 35.43
CA VAL A 45 4.74 -5.69 36.68
C VAL A 45 4.61 -4.63 37.79
N PRO A 46 3.56 -4.66 38.63
CA PRO A 46 3.48 -3.79 39.81
C PRO A 46 4.55 -4.16 40.84
N ASP A 47 5.11 -3.18 41.54
CA ASP A 47 6.07 -3.37 42.64
C ASP A 47 5.50 -4.22 43.79
#